data_AF-A0A1L7WB62-F1
#
_entry.id   AF-A0A1L7WB62-F1
#
_cell.length_a   1.000
_cell.length_b   1.000
_cell.length_c   1.000
_cell.angle_alpha   90.00
_cell.angle_beta   90.00
_cell.angle_gamma   90.00
#
_symmetry.space_group_name_H-M   'P 1'
#
loop_
_entity.id
_entity.type
_entity.pdbx_description
1 polymer ?
#
loop_
_entity_poly.entity_id
_entity_poly.type
_entity_poly.pdbx_seq_one_letter_code
_entity_poly.pdbx_strand_id
1 'polypeptide(L)'
;MSATGRGEIFFSGKQEDCKPKIFLRHVRKVVKRENPNLELPEEGELENMFLVQAVHKCLRGKAQRWFEEERLGEKSFAEISLQFEEKFSKPDTAVDSALIAEAHQTARAPTESL
;
A
#
# COMPACT_ATOMS: atom_id res chain seq x y z
N MET A 1 -19.50 20.42 -3.49
CA MET A 1 -20.19 19.13 -3.72
C MET A 1 -19.33 18.33 -4.68
N SER A 2 -18.53 17.38 -4.18
CA SER A 2 -17.69 16.54 -5.01
C SER A 2 -18.27 15.13 -4.98
N ALA A 3 -18.78 14.67 -6.12
CA ALA A 3 -19.31 13.33 -6.26
C ALA A 3 -18.18 12.31 -6.12
N THR A 4 -18.02 11.73 -4.92
CA THR A 4 -17.27 10.49 -4.68
C THR A 4 -18.04 9.31 -5.28
N GLY A 5 -18.09 9.27 -6.60
CA GLY A 5 -18.67 8.17 -7.35
C GLY A 5 -17.70 6.98 -7.36
N ARG A 6 -18.16 5.85 -6.81
CA ARG A 6 -17.54 4.51 -6.76
C ARG A 6 -16.39 4.42 -5.75
N GLY A 7 -16.52 3.54 -4.76
CA GLY A 7 -15.55 3.33 -3.67
C GLY A 7 -14.21 2.78 -4.13
N GLU A 8 -13.42 3.60 -4.83
CA GLU A 8 -12.02 3.35 -5.14
C GLU A 8 -11.20 3.50 -3.86
N ILE A 9 -10.45 2.45 -3.51
CA ILE A 9 -9.51 2.49 -2.39
C ILE A 9 -8.17 3.00 -2.92
N PHE A 10 -7.68 4.08 -2.34
CA PHE A 10 -6.31 4.55 -2.55
C PHE A 10 -5.40 4.05 -1.43
N PHE A 11 -4.12 3.86 -1.74
CA PHE A 11 -3.12 3.44 -0.77
C PHE A 11 -1.92 4.39 -0.81
N SER A 12 -1.62 5.02 0.32
CA SER A 12 -0.58 6.04 0.44
C SER A 12 0.71 5.54 1.09
N GLY A 13 0.65 4.38 1.76
CA GLY A 13 1.74 3.81 2.55
C GLY A 13 1.77 4.29 4.00
N LYS A 14 0.63 4.77 4.51
CA LYS A 14 0.46 5.22 5.90
C LYS A 14 -0.17 4.14 6.77
N GLN A 15 -0.03 4.28 8.09
CA GLN A 15 -0.59 3.32 9.04
C GLN A 15 -2.13 3.34 9.04
N GLU A 16 -2.73 4.48 8.70
CA GLU A 16 -4.19 4.61 8.59
C GLU A 16 -4.76 3.92 7.33
N ASP A 17 -3.92 3.57 6.35
CA ASP A 17 -4.38 2.87 5.16
C ASP A 17 -4.90 1.46 5.51
N CYS A 18 -5.77 0.92 4.65
CA CYS A 18 -6.19 -0.46 4.80
C CYS A 18 -5.00 -1.42 4.71
N LYS A 19 -5.12 -2.64 5.26
CA LYS A 19 -4.03 -3.62 5.19
C LYS A 19 -3.62 -3.90 3.72
N PRO A 20 -2.32 -4.08 3.41
CA PRO A 20 -1.84 -4.31 2.05
C PRO A 20 -2.58 -5.43 1.29
N LYS A 21 -2.85 -6.55 1.97
CA LYS A 21 -3.66 -7.66 1.43
C LYS A 21 -5.08 -7.26 1.02
N ILE A 22 -5.70 -6.35 1.76
CA ILE A 22 -7.05 -5.85 1.47
C ILE A 22 -7.03 -4.94 0.25
N PHE A 23 -6.02 -4.07 0.16
CA PHE A 23 -5.78 -3.24 -1.03
C PHE A 23 -5.58 -4.09 -2.29
N LEU A 24 -4.66 -5.06 -2.27
CA LEU A 24 -4.41 -5.94 -3.43
C LEU A 24 -5.64 -6.74 -3.85
N ARG A 25 -6.44 -7.22 -2.88
CA ARG A 25 -7.72 -7.88 -3.15
C ARG A 25 -8.72 -6.92 -3.82
N HIS A 26 -8.75 -5.66 -3.39
CA HIS A 26 -9.60 -4.65 -4.02
C HIS A 26 -9.19 -4.40 -5.47
N VAL A 27 -7.90 -4.24 -5.75
CA VAL A 27 -7.37 -4.07 -7.12
C VAL A 27 -7.82 -5.20 -8.03
N ARG A 28 -7.69 -6.47 -7.60
CA ARG A 28 -8.19 -7.63 -8.36
C ARG A 28 -9.68 -7.53 -8.67
N LYS A 29 -10.49 -7.13 -7.70
CA LYS A 29 -11.94 -6.95 -7.89
C LYS A 29 -12.27 -5.84 -8.88
N VAL A 30 -11.52 -4.74 -8.86
CA VAL A 30 -11.70 -3.63 -9.79
C VAL A 30 -11.38 -4.09 -11.21
N VAL A 31 -10.23 -4.73 -11.42
CA VAL A 31 -9.83 -5.25 -12.74
C VAL A 31 -10.85 -6.26 -13.26
N LYS A 32 -11.28 -7.23 -12.44
CA LYS A 32 -12.29 -8.21 -12.85
C LYS A 32 -13.64 -7.57 -13.20
N ARG A 33 -14.06 -6.55 -12.46
CA ARG A 33 -15.32 -5.84 -12.70
C ARG A 33 -15.27 -4.99 -13.98
N GLU A 34 -14.13 -4.38 -14.25
CA GLU A 34 -13.94 -3.51 -15.42
C GLU A 34 -13.65 -4.30 -16.69
N ASN A 35 -13.16 -5.54 -16.55
CA ASN A 35 -12.81 -6.43 -17.66
C ASN A 35 -13.53 -7.78 -17.51
N PRO A 36 -14.86 -7.83 -17.71
CA PRO A 36 -15.63 -9.06 -17.50
C PRO A 36 -15.31 -10.17 -18.52
N ASN A 37 -14.68 -9.83 -19.65
CA ASN A 37 -14.35 -10.80 -20.71
C ASN A 37 -12.99 -11.49 -20.49
N LEU A 38 -12.28 -11.14 -19.42
CA LEU A 38 -10.88 -11.52 -19.20
C LEU A 38 -10.71 -12.95 -18.64
N GLU A 39 -11.56 -13.88 -19.08
CA GLU A 39 -11.67 -15.24 -18.55
C GLU A 39 -10.99 -16.31 -19.42
N LEU A 40 -10.29 -15.92 -20.49
CA LEU A 40 -9.62 -16.87 -21.38
C LEU A 40 -8.18 -17.17 -20.90
N PRO A 41 -7.71 -18.43 -20.97
CA PRO A 41 -6.36 -18.82 -20.51
C PRO A 41 -5.20 -18.05 -21.16
N GLU A 42 -5.41 -17.56 -22.38
CA GLU A 42 -4.43 -16.78 -23.16
C GLU A 42 -4.30 -15.33 -22.67
N GLU A 43 -5.18 -14.87 -21.78
CA GLU A 43 -5.21 -13.50 -21.27
C GLU A 43 -4.40 -13.31 -19.98
N GLY A 44 -3.65 -14.32 -19.52
CA GLY A 44 -2.86 -14.22 -18.28
C GLY A 44 -1.86 -13.05 -18.27
N GLU A 45 -1.24 -12.75 -19.41
CA GLU A 45 -0.36 -11.59 -19.55
C GLU A 45 -1.13 -10.26 -19.55
N LEU A 46 -2.31 -10.26 -20.17
CA LEU A 46 -3.20 -9.11 -20.23
C LEU A 46 -3.80 -8.79 -18.86
N GLU A 47 -4.22 -9.80 -18.11
CA GLU A 47 -4.67 -9.70 -16.72
C GLU A 47 -3.56 -9.09 -15.87
N ASN A 48 -2.34 -9.62 -16.01
CA ASN A 48 -1.18 -9.12 -15.30
C ASN A 48 -0.94 -7.64 -15.60
N MET A 49 -0.95 -7.24 -16.87
CA MET A 49 -0.80 -5.83 -17.27
C MET A 49 -1.86 -4.93 -16.63
N PHE A 50 -3.14 -5.32 -16.67
CA PHE A 50 -4.22 -4.53 -16.08
C PHE A 50 -4.10 -4.45 -14.55
N LEU A 51 -3.71 -5.53 -13.89
CA LEU A 51 -3.47 -5.54 -12.45
C LEU A 51 -2.34 -4.59 -12.06
N VAL A 52 -1.21 -4.62 -12.79
CA VAL A 52 -0.07 -3.71 -12.56
C VAL A 52 -0.48 -2.24 -12.73
N GLN A 53 -1.17 -1.92 -13.84
CA GLN A 53 -1.67 -0.57 -14.10
C GLN A 53 -2.67 -0.11 -13.02
N ALA A 54 -3.57 -1.00 -12.59
CA ALA A 54 -4.55 -0.71 -11.56
C ALA A 54 -3.91 -0.48 -10.19
N VAL A 55 -2.84 -1.23 -9.84
CA VAL A 55 -2.04 -0.92 -8.65
C VAL A 55 -1.53 0.51 -8.75
N HIS A 56 -0.74 0.83 -9.79
CA HIS A 56 -0.11 2.14 -9.92
C HIS A 56 -1.12 3.29 -9.87
N LYS A 57 -2.25 3.16 -10.57
CA LYS A 57 -3.35 4.14 -10.58
C LYS A 57 -3.93 4.41 -9.18
N CYS A 58 -3.96 3.39 -8.32
CA CYS A 58 -4.52 3.47 -6.98
C CYS A 58 -3.48 3.82 -5.88
N LEU A 59 -2.20 3.92 -6.23
CA LEU A 59 -1.17 4.37 -5.29
C LEU A 59 -1.12 5.89 -5.21
N ARG A 60 -0.79 6.40 -4.02
CA ARG A 60 -0.52 7.81 -3.76
C ARG A 60 0.70 7.97 -2.87
N GLY A 61 1.24 9.19 -2.78
CA GLY A 61 2.23 9.55 -1.75
C GLY A 61 3.47 8.65 -1.71
N LYS A 62 3.83 8.17 -0.51
CA LYS A 62 5.03 7.36 -0.27
C LYS A 62 4.98 6.04 -1.02
N ALA A 63 3.82 5.38 -1.06
CA ALA A 63 3.67 4.12 -1.77
C ALA A 63 3.83 4.26 -3.28
N GLN A 64 3.31 5.34 -3.88
CA GLN A 64 3.48 5.60 -5.31
C GLN A 64 4.95 5.86 -5.67
N ARG A 65 5.65 6.71 -4.91
CA ARG A 65 7.08 6.99 -5.16
C ARG A 65 7.91 5.73 -5.07
N TRP A 66 7.71 4.93 -4.01
CA TRP A 66 8.41 3.66 -3.84
C TRP A 66 8.14 2.70 -5.01
N PHE A 67 6.92 2.64 -5.52
CA PHE A 67 6.56 1.80 -6.66
C PHE A 67 7.32 2.21 -7.94
N GLU A 68 7.45 3.51 -8.19
CA GLU A 68 8.15 4.06 -9.34
C GLU A 68 9.67 3.89 -9.22
N GLU A 69 10.25 4.16 -8.04
CA GLU A 69 11.67 4.00 -7.74
C GLU A 69 12.13 2.54 -7.91
N GLU A 70 11.35 1.58 -7.42
CA GLU A 70 11.65 0.13 -7.52
C GLU A 70 11.28 -0.48 -8.87
N ARG A 71 10.83 0.35 -9.84
CA ARG A 71 10.38 -0.05 -11.18
C ARG A 71 9.39 -1.21 -11.14
N LEU A 72 8.47 -1.19 -10.17
CA LEU A 72 7.50 -2.27 -9.97
C LEU A 72 6.53 -2.42 -11.13
N GLY A 73 6.33 -1.37 -11.93
CA GLY A 73 5.53 -1.42 -13.17
C GLY A 73 6.08 -2.36 -14.24
N GLU A 74 7.34 -2.80 -14.14
CA GLU A 74 7.97 -3.75 -15.06
C GLU A 74 7.92 -5.19 -14.56
N LYS A 75 7.45 -5.41 -13.32
CA LYS A 75 7.35 -6.73 -12.68
C LYS A 75 5.97 -7.32 -12.86
N SER A 76 5.85 -8.63 -12.63
CA SER A 76 4.53 -9.26 -12.56
C SER A 76 3.77 -8.80 -11.32
N PHE A 77 2.45 -8.80 -11.40
CA PHE A 77 1.59 -8.51 -10.26
C PHE A 77 1.83 -9.48 -9.07
N ALA A 78 2.25 -10.71 -9.34
CA ALA A 78 2.65 -11.66 -8.30
C ALA A 78 3.88 -11.15 -7.52
N GLU A 79 4.92 -10.70 -8.21
CA GLU A 79 6.12 -10.13 -7.59
C GLU A 79 5.81 -8.83 -6.84
N ILE A 80 4.99 -7.96 -7.44
CA ILE A 80 4.51 -6.73 -6.79
C ILE A 80 3.78 -7.07 -5.51
N SER A 81 2.86 -8.05 -5.53
CA SER A 81 2.09 -8.43 -4.35
C SER A 81 2.98 -8.85 -3.18
N LEU A 82 4.01 -9.66 -3.46
CA LEU A 82 4.97 -10.10 -2.45
C LEU A 82 5.74 -8.93 -1.84
N GLN A 83 6.34 -8.08 -2.68
CA GLN A 83 7.14 -6.93 -2.22
C GLN A 83 6.28 -5.89 -1.51
N PHE A 84 5.06 -5.66 -1.99
CA PHE A 84 4.12 -4.72 -1.41
C PHE A 84 3.67 -5.14 -0.02
N GLU A 85 3.33 -6.43 0.15
CA GLU A 85 3.01 -6.97 1.46
C GLU A 85 4.22 -6.93 2.41
N GLU A 86 5.40 -7.30 1.96
CA GLU A 86 6.61 -7.24 2.79
C GLU A 86 6.90 -5.81 3.27
N LYS A 87 6.80 -4.83 2.36
CA LYS A 87 7.10 -3.42 2.65
C LYS A 87 6.12 -2.77 3.61
N PHE A 88 4.83 -3.05 3.46
CA PHE A 88 3.77 -2.31 4.16
C PHE A 88 3.00 -3.12 5.22
N SER A 89 3.30 -4.41 5.42
CA SER A 89 2.62 -5.20 6.46
C SER A 89 3.22 -5.00 7.85
N LYS A 90 4.45 -4.49 7.95
CA LYS A 90 5.10 -4.19 9.23
C LYS A 90 4.85 -2.72 9.57
N PRO A 91 4.42 -2.40 10.81
CA PRO A 91 4.43 -1.01 11.27
C PRO A 91 5.87 -0.48 11.20
N ASP A 92 6.02 0.78 10.79
CA ASP A 92 7.32 1.45 10.68
C ASP A 92 7.91 1.54 12.09
N THR A 93 8.79 0.59 12.46
CA THR A 93 9.36 0.46 13.80
C THR A 93 10.13 1.69 14.24
N ALA A 94 10.51 2.57 13.30
CA ALA A 94 11.11 3.86 13.57
C ALA A 94 10.17 4.80 14.34
N VAL A 95 8.86 4.75 14.09
CA VAL A 95 7.87 5.59 14.79
C VAL A 95 7.60 5.06 16.20
N ASP A 96 7.46 3.74 16.35
CA ASP A 96 7.28 3.11 17.67
C ASP A 96 8.51 3.30 18.56
N SER A 97 9.71 3.24 17.99
CA SER A 97 10.96 3.48 18.73
C SER A 97 11.09 4.94 19.18
N ALA A 98 10.62 5.90 18.37
CA ALA A 98 10.61 7.32 18.72
C ALA A 98 9.60 7.63 19.83
N LEU A 99 8.40 7.05 19.79
CA LEU A 99 7.39 7.18 20.85
C LEU A 99 7.87 6.58 22.17
N ILE A 100 8.57 5.45 22.13
CA ILE A 100 9.19 4.84 23.32
C ILE A 100 10.32 5.74 23.85
N ALA A 101 11.17 6.28 22.97
CA ALA A 101 12.26 7.17 23.39
C ALA A 101 11.76 8.49 24.01
N GLU A 102 10.68 9.08 23.50
CA GLU A 102 10.06 10.29 24.06
C GLU A 102 9.50 10.02 25.46
N ALA A 103 8.79 8.90 25.66
CA ALA A 103 8.28 8.50 26.98
C ALA A 103 9.40 8.31 28.02
N HIS A 104 10.56 7.78 27.61
CA HIS A 104 11.73 7.65 28.49
C HIS A 104 12.42 8.99 28.79
N GLN A 105 12.30 10.01 27.94
CA GLN A 105 12.79 11.37 28.23
C GLN A 105 11.85 12.11 29.18
N THR A 106 10.53 11.93 29.06
CA THR A 106 9.55 12.57 29.98
C THR A 106 9.62 12.01 31.40
N ALA A 107 10.01 10.74 31.58
CA ALA A 107 10.20 10.12 32.90
C ALA A 107 11.52 10.50 33.60
N ARG A 108 12.42 11.24 32.92
CA ARG A 108 13.74 11.64 33.43
C ARG A 108 13.83 13.14 33.72
N ALA A 109 12.69 13.79 34.00
CA ALA A 109 12.73 15.08 34.71
C ALA A 109 13.44 14.86 36.05
N PRO A 110 14.54 15.58 36.34
CA PRO A 110 15.22 15.45 37.61
C PRO A 110 14.24 15.95 38.68
N THR A 111 13.89 15.10 39.63
CA THR A 111 13.36 15.56 40.91
C THR A 111 14.34 16.61 41.45
N GLU A 112 13.88 17.85 41.44
CA GLU A 112 14.56 18.98 42.06
C GLU A 112 14.99 18.63 43.48
N SER A 113 16.17 19.13 43.82
CA SER A 113 16.79 19.10 45.14
C SER A 113 15.81 19.39 46.28
N LEU A 114 15.94 18.63 47.36
CA LEU A 114 15.89 19.13 48.75
C LEU A 114 16.67 18.17 49.66
#